data_AF-A0A661XSD5-F1
#
_entry.id   AF-A0A661XSD5-F1
#
_cell.length_a   1.000
_cell.length_b   1.000
_cell.length_c   1.000
_cell.angle_alpha   90.00
_cell.angle_beta   90.00
_cell.angle_gamma   90.00
#
_symmetry.space_group_name_H-M   'P 1'
#
loop_
_entity.id
_entity.type
_entity.pdbx_description
1 polymer ?
#
loop_
_entity_poly.entity_id
_entity_poly.type
_entity_poly.pdbx_seq_one_letter_code
_entity_poly.pdbx_strand_id
1 'polypeptide(L)'
;MKRRQVILILIFGFNIAIGQAVISGEWRSNLDNNKLWLNSDDTFLYKWNYDMASSWSQGTWRVNGDTKHLIMIAVYDTISYYDFGRQTHIDSLFLSPDLIPNRTTVEESYSAVLSSGGQNRVQCPSQLYHKRGKLYGVDESRGVITNKIYRTVNGKRSKYYYIKT
;
A
#
# COMPACT_ATOMS: atom_id res chain seq x y z
N MET A 1 -10.23 50.69 33.99
CA MET A 1 -9.72 49.85 32.89
C MET A 1 -9.16 48.56 33.48
N LYS A 2 -9.77 47.37 33.27
CA LYS A 2 -9.17 46.02 33.54
C LYS A 2 -10.17 44.82 33.52
N ARG A 3 -11.34 44.91 32.88
CA ARG A 3 -12.28 43.75 32.80
C ARG A 3 -12.68 43.31 31.39
N ARG A 4 -12.25 44.01 30.33
CA ARG A 4 -12.62 43.67 28.94
C ARG A 4 -11.61 42.78 28.20
N GLN A 5 -10.48 42.44 28.81
CA GLN A 5 -9.42 41.63 28.15
C GLN A 5 -9.52 40.12 28.41
N VAL A 6 -10.36 39.66 29.34
CA VAL A 6 -10.42 38.24 29.70
C VAL A 6 -11.28 37.41 28.72
N ILE A 7 -12.19 38.04 27.98
CA ILE A 7 -13.12 37.32 27.07
C ILE A 7 -12.45 36.92 25.74
N LEU A 8 -11.39 37.61 25.30
CA LEU A 8 -10.77 37.33 24.00
C LEU A 8 -9.88 36.07 23.98
N ILE A 9 -9.42 35.58 25.13
CA ILE A 9 -8.52 34.42 25.21
C ILE A 9 -9.31 33.09 25.09
N LEU A 10 -10.61 33.08 25.41
CA LEU A 10 -11.44 31.88 25.36
C LEU A 10 -11.93 31.51 23.95
N ILE A 11 -11.95 32.46 23.00
CA ILE A 11 -12.37 32.20 21.62
C ILE A 11 -11.20 31.69 20.75
N PHE A 12 -9.95 32.01 21.12
CA PHE A 12 -8.76 31.53 20.40
C PHE A 12 -8.32 30.11 20.79
N GLY A 13 -8.81 29.56 21.90
CA GLY A 13 -8.45 28.21 22.36
C GLY A 13 -9.14 27.06 21.63
N PHE A 14 -10.23 27.31 20.89
CA PHE A 14 -11.08 26.25 20.32
C PHE A 14 -10.78 25.85 18.87
N ASN A 15 -9.83 26.50 18.18
CA ASN A 15 -9.62 26.29 16.74
C ASN A 15 -8.34 25.52 16.36
N ILE A 16 -7.55 25.01 17.32
CA ILE A 16 -6.26 24.35 17.00
C ILE A 16 -6.36 22.81 17.01
N ALA A 17 -7.51 22.23 17.36
CA ALA A 17 -7.80 20.83 17.04
C ALA A 17 -8.20 20.72 15.56
N ILE A 18 -7.29 21.11 14.66
CA ILE A 18 -7.38 20.78 13.24
C ILE A 18 -7.29 19.26 13.20
N GLY A 19 -8.45 18.63 13.11
CA GLY A 19 -8.58 17.20 12.89
C GLY A 19 -7.82 16.85 11.62
N GLN A 20 -6.57 16.40 11.79
CA GLN A 20 -5.93 15.59 10.78
C GLN A 20 -6.87 14.41 10.61
N ALA A 21 -7.65 14.43 9.53
CA ALA A 21 -8.49 13.29 9.16
C ALA A 21 -7.55 12.08 9.15
N VAL A 22 -7.71 11.20 10.13
CA VAL A 22 -6.81 10.07 10.34
C VAL A 22 -6.83 9.28 9.03
N ILE A 23 -5.73 9.34 8.29
CA ILE A 23 -5.60 8.66 6.99
C ILE A 23 -5.56 7.15 7.21
N SER A 24 -5.07 6.71 8.37
CA SER A 24 -5.02 5.30 8.73
C SER A 24 -6.41 4.66 8.70
N GLY A 25 -6.46 3.43 8.20
CA GLY A 25 -7.68 2.65 8.04
C GLY A 25 -7.66 1.81 6.76
N GLU A 26 -8.77 1.12 6.53
CA GLU A 26 -9.01 0.35 5.30
C GLU A 26 -9.57 1.26 4.22
N TRP A 27 -9.00 1.17 3.03
CA TRP A 27 -9.37 1.91 1.85
C TRP A 27 -9.70 0.93 0.73
N ARG A 28 -10.87 1.07 0.13
CA ARG A 28 -11.37 0.21 -0.94
C ARG A 28 -11.39 0.96 -2.26
N SER A 29 -10.89 0.34 -3.32
CA SER A 29 -10.95 0.93 -4.65
C SER A 29 -12.39 1.00 -5.15
N ASN A 30 -12.68 2.04 -5.94
CA ASN A 30 -14.02 2.26 -6.48
C ASN A 30 -14.35 1.42 -7.72
N LEU A 31 -13.39 0.70 -8.32
CA LEU A 31 -13.57 0.00 -9.59
C LEU A 31 -13.35 -1.52 -9.51
N ASP A 32 -12.45 -2.01 -8.66
CA ASP A 32 -11.94 -3.39 -8.77
C ASP A 32 -11.72 -4.08 -7.41
N ASN A 33 -12.46 -3.67 -6.37
CA ASN A 33 -12.46 -4.28 -5.04
C ASN A 33 -11.09 -4.39 -4.34
N ASN A 34 -10.04 -3.75 -4.87
CA ASN A 34 -8.72 -3.70 -4.25
C ASN A 34 -8.81 -3.04 -2.89
N LYS A 35 -7.97 -3.52 -1.98
CA LYS A 35 -7.92 -3.03 -0.61
C LYS A 35 -6.54 -2.51 -0.29
N LEU A 36 -6.50 -1.40 0.42
CA LEU A 36 -5.29 -0.77 0.93
C LEU A 36 -5.52 -0.45 2.40
N TRP A 37 -4.72 -1.04 3.27
CA TRP A 37 -4.66 -0.66 4.67
C TRP A 37 -3.48 0.27 4.85
N LEU A 38 -3.75 1.46 5.40
CA LEU A 38 -2.73 2.36 5.91
C LEU A 38 -2.79 2.27 7.42
N ASN A 39 -1.76 1.77 8.06
CA ASN A 39 -1.73 1.62 9.52
C ASN A 39 -1.22 2.91 10.16
N SER A 40 -1.43 3.08 11.48
CA SER A 40 -0.98 4.27 12.22
C SER A 40 0.50 4.26 12.57
N ASP A 41 1.18 3.13 12.35
CA ASP A 41 2.61 2.91 12.57
C ASP A 41 3.43 3.08 11.28
N ASP A 42 2.90 3.83 10.31
CA ASP A 42 3.50 4.07 9.01
C ASP A 42 3.71 2.80 8.15
N THR A 43 3.05 1.67 8.48
CA THR A 43 3.04 0.48 7.61
C THR A 43 1.82 0.44 6.70
N PHE A 44 1.90 -0.28 5.58
CA PHE A 44 0.76 -0.52 4.70
C PHE A 44 0.70 -1.97 4.22
N LEU A 45 -0.52 -2.37 3.86
CA LEU A 45 -0.80 -3.60 3.14
C LEU A 45 -1.72 -3.28 1.95
N TYR A 46 -1.39 -3.79 0.79
CA TYR A 46 -2.22 -3.72 -0.41
C TYR A 46 -2.58 -5.12 -0.86
N LYS A 47 -3.86 -5.34 -1.19
CA LYS A 47 -4.36 -6.61 -1.75
C LYS A 47 -5.20 -6.35 -2.98
N TRP A 48 -4.88 -7.09 -4.03
CA TRP A 48 -5.62 -7.19 -5.27
C TRP A 48 -6.11 -8.63 -5.42
N ASN A 49 -7.37 -8.82 -5.80
CA ASN A 49 -7.94 -10.14 -6.10
C ASN A 49 -8.87 -10.00 -7.30
N TYR A 50 -8.76 -10.92 -8.25
CA TYR A 50 -9.67 -11.03 -9.38
C TYR A 50 -9.80 -12.50 -9.78
N ASP A 51 -11.02 -13.04 -9.72
CA ASP A 51 -11.30 -14.46 -9.88
C ASP A 51 -10.40 -15.33 -8.97
N MET A 52 -9.54 -16.16 -9.56
CA MET A 52 -8.57 -17.01 -8.85
C MET A 52 -7.18 -16.38 -8.74
N ALA A 53 -6.96 -15.20 -9.32
CA ALA A 53 -5.68 -14.51 -9.27
C ALA A 53 -5.64 -13.55 -8.08
N SER A 54 -4.49 -13.49 -7.40
CA SER A 54 -4.28 -12.56 -6.29
C SER A 54 -2.89 -11.94 -6.33
N SER A 55 -2.79 -10.76 -5.73
CA SER A 55 -1.52 -10.09 -5.50
C SER A 55 -1.58 -9.35 -4.19
N TRP A 56 -0.46 -9.31 -3.48
CA TRP A 56 -0.32 -8.47 -2.31
C TRP A 56 1.02 -7.73 -2.34
N SER A 57 1.06 -6.58 -1.67
CA SER A 57 2.27 -5.78 -1.46
C SER A 57 2.22 -5.21 -0.05
N GLN A 58 3.36 -5.14 0.63
CA GLN A 58 3.45 -4.46 1.92
C GLN A 58 4.67 -3.57 1.99
N GLY A 59 4.73 -2.75 3.03
CA GLY A 59 5.90 -1.94 3.32
C GLY A 59 5.55 -0.78 4.24
N THR A 60 6.24 0.33 4.03
CA THR A 60 6.03 1.55 4.81
C THR A 60 5.48 2.68 3.96
N TRP A 61 4.86 3.67 4.58
CA TRP A 61 4.41 4.87 3.91
C TRP A 61 4.87 6.11 4.65
N ARG A 62 5.04 7.21 3.91
CA ARG A 62 5.44 8.51 4.47
C ARG A 62 4.64 9.62 3.83
N VAL A 63 4.46 10.72 4.56
CA VAL A 63 3.83 11.94 4.06
C VAL A 63 4.88 12.92 3.57
N ASN A 64 4.71 13.42 2.35
CA ASN A 64 5.45 14.55 1.81
C ASN A 64 4.45 15.57 1.24
N GLY A 65 4.22 16.67 1.98
CA GLY A 65 3.14 17.60 1.70
C GLY A 65 1.78 16.89 1.72
N ASP A 66 1.04 16.97 0.61
CA ASP A 66 -0.28 16.31 0.47
C ASP A 66 -0.19 14.88 -0.08
N THR A 67 0.99 14.42 -0.47
CA THR A 67 1.21 13.12 -1.11
C THR A 67 1.76 12.10 -0.11
N LYS A 68 1.29 10.87 -0.24
CA LYS A 68 1.73 9.74 0.56
C LYS A 68 2.55 8.85 -0.35
N HIS A 69 3.77 8.55 0.04
CA HIS A 69 4.68 7.71 -0.72
C HIS A 69 4.69 6.32 -0.10
N LEU A 70 4.31 5.30 -0.87
CA LEU A 70 4.36 3.90 -0.48
C LEU A 70 5.72 3.32 -0.89
N ILE A 71 6.47 2.82 0.08
CA ILE A 71 7.76 2.18 -0.10
C ILE A 71 7.57 0.69 0.16
N MET A 72 7.53 -0.09 -0.93
CA MET A 72 7.36 -1.54 -0.86
C MET A 72 8.59 -2.19 -0.21
N ILE A 73 8.34 -3.16 0.67
CA ILE A 73 9.37 -3.99 1.31
C ILE A 73 9.06 -5.42 0.93
N ALA A 74 10.01 -6.07 0.25
CA ALA A 74 9.85 -7.44 -0.20
C ALA A 74 10.01 -8.43 0.97
N VAL A 75 9.15 -9.44 0.98
CA VAL A 75 9.25 -10.62 1.84
C VAL A 75 9.95 -11.73 1.05
N TYR A 76 10.91 -12.37 1.68
CA TYR A 76 11.66 -13.47 1.07
C TYR A 76 11.50 -14.74 1.89
N ASP A 77 11.35 -15.85 1.18
CA ASP A 77 11.48 -17.19 1.73
C ASP A 77 12.87 -17.73 1.46
N THR A 78 13.31 -18.66 2.30
CA THR A 78 14.59 -19.35 2.15
C THR A 78 14.37 -20.74 1.59
N ILE A 79 15.04 -21.07 0.50
CA ILE A 79 15.10 -22.43 -0.05
C ILE A 79 16.45 -23.03 0.27
N SER A 80 16.44 -24.23 0.87
CA SER A 80 17.67 -24.98 1.17
C SER A 80 17.78 -26.17 0.24
N TYR A 81 18.92 -26.31 -0.43
CA TYR A 81 19.19 -27.45 -1.31
C TYR A 81 20.65 -27.89 -1.21
N TYR A 82 20.91 -29.14 -1.60
CA TYR A 82 22.27 -29.67 -1.66
C TYR A 82 22.87 -29.38 -3.04
N ASP A 83 23.99 -28.66 -3.07
CA ASP A 83 24.75 -28.42 -4.28
C ASP A 83 25.78 -29.54 -4.49
N PHE A 84 25.51 -30.40 -5.47
CA PHE A 84 26.41 -31.51 -5.83
C PHE A 84 27.78 -31.04 -6.34
N GLY A 85 27.86 -29.86 -6.96
CA GLY A 85 29.12 -29.33 -7.48
C GLY A 85 30.06 -28.87 -6.36
N ARG A 86 29.50 -28.30 -5.29
CA ARG A 86 30.24 -27.84 -4.11
C ARG A 86 30.25 -28.82 -2.94
N GLN A 87 29.49 -29.91 -3.05
CA GLN A 87 29.29 -30.91 -1.99
C GLN A 87 28.86 -30.29 -0.65
N THR A 88 27.94 -29.32 -0.69
CA THR A 88 27.47 -28.60 0.51
C THR A 88 26.01 -28.20 0.40
N HIS A 89 25.37 -28.00 1.56
CA HIS A 89 24.08 -27.33 1.62
C HIS A 89 24.24 -25.83 1.36
N ILE A 90 23.33 -25.28 0.55
CA ILE A 90 23.27 -23.87 0.21
C ILE A 90 21.84 -23.38 0.44
N ASP A 91 21.74 -22.15 0.95
CA ASP A 91 20.50 -21.41 1.04
C ASP A 91 20.42 -20.39 -0.10
N SER A 92 19.24 -20.28 -0.69
CA SER A 92 18.90 -19.20 -1.62
C SER A 92 17.64 -18.49 -1.15
N LEU A 93 17.45 -17.26 -1.60
CA LEU A 93 16.26 -16.45 -1.31
C LEU A 93 15.41 -16.33 -2.57
N PHE A 94 14.10 -16.39 -2.40
CA PHE A 94 13.14 -16.07 -3.45
C PHE A 94 11.97 -15.29 -2.87
N LEU A 95 11.20 -14.61 -3.72
CA LEU A 95 10.05 -13.82 -3.27
C LEU A 95 9.00 -14.73 -2.66
N SER A 96 8.65 -14.47 -1.40
CA SER A 96 7.65 -15.24 -0.69
C SER A 96 6.27 -15.11 -1.37
N PRO A 97 5.50 -16.21 -1.51
CA PRO A 97 4.12 -16.15 -1.99
C PRO A 97 3.16 -15.56 -0.94
N ASP A 98 3.55 -15.52 0.34
CA ASP A 98 2.73 -15.05 1.45
C ASP A 98 3.43 -14.00 2.32
N LEU A 99 2.72 -13.48 3.33
CA LEU A 99 3.20 -12.39 4.17
C LEU A 99 4.24 -12.83 5.22
N ILE A 100 4.46 -14.13 5.39
CA ILE A 100 5.22 -14.71 6.50
C ILE A 100 6.45 -15.42 5.94
N PRO A 101 7.67 -14.89 6.14
CA PRO A 101 8.89 -15.56 5.71
C PRO A 101 8.96 -16.99 6.23
N ASN A 102 9.19 -17.93 5.33
CA ASN A 102 9.32 -19.35 5.65
C ASN A 102 10.58 -19.95 5.03
N ARG A 103 10.99 -21.10 5.57
CA ARG A 103 11.97 -21.97 4.94
C ARG A 103 11.25 -23.11 4.23
N THR A 104 11.61 -23.38 2.99
CA THR A 104 10.87 -24.27 2.09
C THR A 104 11.81 -25.19 1.32
N THR A 105 11.26 -26.27 0.76
CA THR A 105 12.00 -27.16 -0.15
C THR A 105 11.94 -26.67 -1.59
N VAL A 106 12.72 -27.31 -2.46
CA VAL A 106 12.71 -27.02 -3.91
C VAL A 106 11.33 -27.26 -4.52
N GLU A 107 10.69 -28.36 -4.16
CA GLU A 107 9.38 -28.78 -4.67
C GLU A 107 8.27 -27.79 -4.27
N GLU A 108 8.29 -27.35 -3.01
CA GLU A 108 7.35 -26.36 -2.50
C GLU A 108 7.54 -25.00 -3.21
N SER A 109 8.78 -24.59 -3.47
CA SER A 109 9.07 -23.35 -4.20
C SER A 109 8.52 -23.36 -5.63
N TYR A 110 8.54 -24.50 -6.32
CA TYR A 110 7.93 -24.62 -7.65
C TYR A 110 6.42 -24.45 -7.60
N SER A 111 5.78 -25.01 -6.58
CA SER A 111 4.34 -24.86 -6.36
C SER A 111 3.97 -23.40 -6.06
N ALA A 112 4.80 -22.67 -5.30
CA ALA A 112 4.61 -21.24 -5.04
C ALA A 112 4.67 -20.40 -6.32
N VAL A 113 5.61 -20.69 -7.24
CA VAL A 113 5.71 -20.01 -8.53
C VAL A 113 4.49 -20.26 -9.41
N LEU A 114 4.01 -21.51 -9.46
CA LEU A 114 2.85 -21.91 -10.25
C LEU A 114 1.51 -21.41 -9.69
N SER A 115 1.48 -20.95 -8.44
CA SER A 115 0.27 -20.39 -7.86
C SER A 115 -0.18 -19.13 -8.62
N SER A 116 -1.49 -18.90 -8.68
CA SER A 116 -2.10 -17.69 -9.26
C SER A 116 -2.03 -16.47 -8.32
N GLY A 117 -1.44 -16.65 -7.14
CA GLY A 117 -1.28 -15.63 -6.10
C GLY A 117 0.18 -15.25 -5.87
N GLY A 118 0.42 -14.14 -5.19
CA GLY A 118 1.74 -13.87 -4.64
C GLY A 118 2.05 -12.39 -4.43
N GLN A 119 3.31 -12.15 -4.11
CA GLN A 119 3.82 -10.82 -3.87
C GLN A 119 4.03 -10.03 -5.18
N ASN A 120 3.62 -8.76 -5.18
CA ASN A 120 3.93 -7.76 -6.22
C ASN A 120 3.61 -8.18 -7.66
N ARG A 121 2.67 -9.11 -7.88
CA ARG A 121 2.23 -9.54 -9.22
C ARG A 121 1.37 -8.49 -9.94
N VAL A 122 0.68 -7.65 -9.17
CA VAL A 122 -0.04 -6.48 -9.65
C VAL A 122 0.55 -5.23 -9.02
N GLN A 123 0.79 -4.21 -9.84
CA GLN A 123 1.42 -2.98 -9.41
C GLN A 123 0.60 -2.27 -8.31
N CYS A 124 1.21 -2.14 -7.13
CA CYS A 124 0.75 -1.27 -6.06
C CYS A 124 1.05 0.21 -6.41
N PRO A 125 0.17 1.17 -6.10
CA PRO A 125 0.47 2.58 -6.29
C PRO A 125 1.70 3.01 -5.47
N SER A 126 2.71 3.65 -6.07
CA SER A 126 3.85 4.21 -5.33
C SER A 126 3.49 5.48 -4.58
N GLN A 127 2.46 6.20 -5.04
CA GLN A 127 2.07 7.50 -4.52
C GLN A 127 0.55 7.65 -4.46
N LEU A 128 0.08 8.27 -3.38
CA LEU A 128 -1.34 8.50 -3.12
C LEU A 128 -1.57 9.96 -2.70
N TYR A 129 -2.46 10.65 -3.41
CA TYR A 129 -2.88 12.01 -3.08
C TYR A 129 -4.24 11.98 -2.37
N HIS A 130 -4.31 12.55 -1.17
CA HIS A 130 -5.55 12.58 -0.37
C HIS A 130 -6.33 13.87 -0.62
N LYS A 131 -7.57 13.76 -1.13
CA LYS A 131 -8.44 14.92 -1.35
C LYS A 131 -9.90 14.56 -1.18
N ARG A 132 -10.61 15.30 -0.32
CA ARG A 132 -12.06 15.15 -0.06
C ARG A 132 -12.44 13.71 0.33
N GLY A 133 -11.70 13.11 1.27
CA GLY A 133 -11.95 11.76 1.78
C GLY A 133 -11.65 10.63 0.78
N LYS A 134 -10.85 10.90 -0.26
CA LYS A 134 -10.49 9.93 -1.30
C LYS A 134 -8.97 9.90 -1.50
N LEU A 135 -8.42 8.71 -1.69
CA LEU A 135 -7.02 8.53 -2.10
C LEU A 135 -6.94 8.29 -3.59
N TYR A 136 -6.21 9.15 -4.30
CA TYR A 136 -5.96 9.02 -5.73
C TYR A 136 -4.56 8.49 -5.94
N GLY A 137 -4.42 7.40 -6.70
CA GLY A 137 -3.10 7.02 -7.20
C GLY A 137 -2.53 8.11 -8.09
N VAL A 138 -1.23 8.36 -7.95
CA VAL A 138 -0.47 9.32 -8.75
C VAL A 138 0.44 8.55 -9.71
N ASP A 139 0.43 8.95 -10.98
CA ASP A 139 1.26 8.37 -12.03
C ASP A 139 2.55 9.18 -12.20
N GLU A 140 3.68 8.64 -11.74
CA GLU A 140 4.99 9.28 -11.84
C GLU A 140 5.47 9.43 -13.30
N SER A 141 5.03 8.56 -14.22
CA SER A 141 5.47 8.58 -15.63
C SER A 141 5.04 9.85 -16.38
N ARG A 142 4.05 10.59 -15.84
CA ARG A 142 3.49 11.79 -16.45
C ARG A 142 4.00 13.10 -15.84
N GLY A 143 4.97 13.04 -14.92
CA GLY A 143 5.67 14.21 -14.40
C GLY A 143 4.82 15.22 -13.61
N VAL A 144 3.55 14.94 -13.34
CA VAL A 144 2.66 15.85 -12.61
C VAL A 144 1.82 15.08 -11.59
N ILE A 145 2.01 15.41 -10.31
CA ILE A 145 1.30 14.85 -9.14
C ILE A 145 -0.24 15.03 -9.22
N THR A 146 -0.72 15.84 -10.16
CA THR A 146 -2.15 16.10 -10.39
C THR A 146 -2.84 15.07 -11.28
N ASN A 147 -2.09 14.20 -11.97
CA ASN A 147 -2.66 13.19 -12.85
C ASN A 147 -3.21 12.01 -12.04
N LYS A 148 -4.50 12.11 -11.71
CA LYS A 148 -5.28 10.99 -11.18
C LYS A 148 -5.20 9.82 -12.14
N ILE A 149 -4.98 8.62 -11.63
CA ILE A 149 -5.07 7.40 -12.44
C ILE A 149 -6.50 7.24 -12.97
N TYR A 150 -6.62 6.90 -14.25
CA TYR A 150 -7.87 6.50 -14.91
C TYR A 150 -7.75 5.06 -15.36
N ARG A 151 -8.84 4.31 -15.26
CA ARG A 151 -8.95 2.96 -15.83
C ARG A 151 -10.09 2.89 -16.82
N THR A 152 -9.91 2.09 -17.87
CA THR A 152 -10.97 1.81 -18.84
C THR A 152 -11.80 0.64 -18.34
N VAL A 153 -13.09 0.86 -18.14
CA VAL A 153 -14.06 -0.16 -17.75
C VAL A 153 -15.19 -0.12 -18.78
N ASN A 154 -15.46 -1.24 -19.45
CA ASN A 154 -16.47 -1.33 -20.52
C ASN A 154 -16.33 -0.24 -21.60
N GLY A 155 -15.08 0.03 -22.03
CA GLY A 155 -14.76 1.06 -23.03
C GLY A 155 -14.81 2.50 -22.51
N LYS A 156 -15.21 2.75 -21.26
CA LYS A 156 -15.30 4.09 -20.67
C LYS A 156 -14.15 4.35 -19.70
N ARG A 157 -13.50 5.52 -19.81
CA ARG A 157 -12.46 5.94 -18.86
C ARG A 157 -13.09 6.46 -17.58
N SER A 158 -12.80 5.81 -16.46
CA SER A 158 -13.28 6.16 -15.13
C SER A 158 -12.13 6.53 -14.21
N LYS A 159 -12.35 7.50 -13.32
CA LYS A 159 -11.37 7.89 -12.30
C LYS A 159 -11.17 6.73 -11.33
N TYR A 160 -9.93 6.38 -11.08
CA TYR A 160 -9.53 5.35 -10.12
C TYR A 160 -9.12 6.02 -8.80
N TYR A 161 -9.75 5.61 -7.71
CA TYR A 161 -9.48 6.12 -6.38
C TYR A 161 -9.94 5.12 -5.31
N TYR A 162 -9.45 5.32 -4.09
CA TYR A 162 -9.88 4.58 -2.92
C TYR A 162 -10.77 5.44 -2.02
N ILE A 163 -11.74 4.80 -1.39
CA ILE A 163 -12.65 5.37 -0.39
C ILE A 163 -12.43 4.62 0.92
N LYS A 164 -12.41 5.36 2.03
CA LYS A 164 -12.28 4.76 3.36
C LYS A 164 -13.53 3.94 3.68
N THR A 165 -13.34 2.72 4.18
CA THR A 165 -14.43 1.82 4.59
C THR A 165 -14.68 1.91 6.09
#